data_AF-A0A2V7HWI8-F1
#
_entry.id   AF-A0A2V7HWI8-F1
#
_cell.length_a   1.000
_cell.length_b   1.000
_cell.length_c   1.000
_cell.angle_alpha   90.00
_cell.angle_beta   90.00
_cell.angle_gamma   90.00
#
_symmetry.space_group_name_H-M   'P 1'
#
loop_
_entity.id
_entity.type
_entity.pdbx_description
1 polymer ?
#
loop_
_entity_poly.entity_id
_entity_poly.type
_entity_poly.pdbx_seq_one_letter_code
_entity_poly.pdbx_strand_id
1 'polypeptide(L)'
;MKRTLGLCFLTLTLLGIPAVTAANHSPNAADEQLGVSNGAQYAMFVPAAWNGRLVLWAHGFVDPAAPIALPDAQPPDVAPWLVELRERLLAAGYAVAYSSYAENGWAVKDGAERTHELQGLFRSRFGIPTHVYVGG
;
A
#
# COMPACT_ATOMS: atom_id res chain seq x y z
N MET A 1 -36.68 -6.90 52.63
CA MET A 1 -35.71 -5.91 52.09
C MET A 1 -35.09 -6.52 50.84
N LYS A 2 -35.25 -5.86 49.68
CA LYS A 2 -35.09 -6.43 48.32
C LYS A 2 -33.61 -6.39 47.90
N ARG A 3 -33.05 -7.51 47.44
CA ARG A 3 -31.68 -7.61 46.89
C ARG A 3 -31.76 -7.47 45.37
N THR A 4 -31.26 -6.35 44.84
CA THR A 4 -31.28 -6.04 43.40
C THR A 4 -30.11 -6.72 42.71
N LEU A 5 -30.40 -7.52 41.69
CA LEU A 5 -29.43 -8.23 40.85
C LEU A 5 -28.99 -7.28 39.71
N GLY A 6 -27.71 -6.91 39.66
CA GLY A 6 -27.16 -6.03 38.62
C GLY A 6 -26.84 -6.80 37.33
N LEU A 7 -27.51 -6.45 36.24
CA LEU A 7 -27.29 -6.99 34.90
C LEU A 7 -26.11 -6.23 34.24
N CYS A 8 -25.03 -6.94 33.94
CA CYS A 8 -23.85 -6.35 33.28
C CYS A 8 -24.07 -6.32 31.76
N PHE A 9 -24.30 -5.15 31.17
CA PHE A 9 -24.34 -4.97 29.72
C PHE A 9 -22.91 -4.88 29.17
N LEU A 10 -22.46 -5.95 28.51
CA LEU A 10 -21.21 -5.94 27.75
C LEU A 10 -21.49 -5.24 26.41
N THR A 11 -21.07 -3.99 26.28
CA THR A 11 -21.11 -3.25 25.02
C THR A 11 -19.87 -3.61 24.20
N LEU A 12 -20.08 -4.35 23.09
CA LEU A 12 -19.02 -4.63 22.12
C LEU A 12 -18.88 -3.41 21.20
N THR A 13 -17.95 -2.51 21.51
CA THR A 13 -17.56 -1.43 20.60
C THR A 13 -16.76 -2.04 19.44
N LEU A 14 -17.38 -2.07 18.26
CA LEU A 14 -16.68 -2.38 17.01
C LEU A 14 -15.74 -1.20 16.73
N LEU A 15 -14.46 -1.32 17.11
CA LEU A 15 -13.42 -0.39 16.65
C LEU A 15 -13.40 -0.46 15.13
N GLY A 16 -13.76 0.65 14.48
CA GLY A 16 -13.69 0.78 13.02
C GLY A 16 -12.24 0.58 12.58
N ILE A 17 -11.92 -0.63 12.10
CA ILE A 17 -10.62 -0.89 11.48
C ILE A 17 -10.60 -0.04 10.21
N PRO A 18 -9.63 0.87 10.01
CA PRO A 18 -9.51 1.58 8.75
C PRO A 18 -9.41 0.52 7.65
N ALA A 19 -10.38 0.51 6.73
CA ALA A 19 -10.40 -0.43 5.64
C ALA A 19 -9.16 -0.18 4.79
N VAL A 20 -8.30 -1.19 4.68
CA VAL A 20 -7.27 -1.20 3.63
C VAL A 20 -8.01 -1.14 2.31
N THR A 21 -7.82 -0.06 1.57
CA THR A 21 -8.28 0.02 0.19
C THR A 21 -7.48 -1.02 -0.58
N ALA A 22 -8.15 -2.09 -1.00
CA ALA A 22 -7.49 -3.16 -1.73
C ALA A 22 -6.89 -2.60 -3.03
N ALA A 23 -5.64 -2.94 -3.29
CA ALA A 23 -4.99 -2.63 -4.56
C ALA A 23 -5.70 -3.37 -5.71
N ASN A 24 -5.51 -2.89 -6.95
CA ASN A 24 -6.04 -3.57 -8.11
C ASN A 24 -5.23 -4.85 -8.38
N HIS A 25 -5.93 -6.00 -8.36
CA HIS A 25 -5.33 -7.30 -8.68
C HIS A 25 -4.66 -7.30 -10.06
N SER A 26 -3.54 -8.00 -10.16
CA SER A 26 -2.66 -8.08 -11.31
C SER A 26 -2.62 -9.49 -11.89
N PRO A 27 -3.04 -9.70 -13.15
CA PRO A 27 -2.86 -10.99 -13.81
C PRO A 27 -1.38 -11.35 -14.06
N ASN A 28 -0.46 -10.38 -14.05
CA ASN A 28 0.97 -10.61 -14.22
C ASN A 28 1.73 -10.83 -12.91
N ALA A 29 1.06 -10.77 -11.76
CA ALA A 29 1.68 -11.03 -10.46
C ALA A 29 1.45 -12.50 -10.05
N ALA A 30 2.51 -13.16 -9.57
CA ALA A 30 2.43 -14.48 -8.97
C ALA A 30 2.25 -14.41 -7.45
N ASP A 31 2.72 -13.33 -6.82
CA ASP A 31 2.48 -13.01 -5.42
C ASP A 31 2.13 -11.52 -5.30
N GLU A 32 1.12 -11.24 -4.48
CA GLU A 32 0.66 -9.90 -4.13
C GLU A 32 0.62 -9.77 -2.61
N GLN A 33 1.23 -8.71 -2.10
CA GLN A 33 1.24 -8.43 -0.67
C GLN A 33 0.70 -7.04 -0.40
N LEU A 34 -0.31 -6.99 0.46
CA LEU A 34 -0.97 -5.78 0.92
C LEU A 34 -0.79 -5.65 2.42
N GLY A 35 -0.71 -4.43 2.92
CA GLY A 35 -0.70 -4.19 4.36
C GLY A 35 -0.70 -2.72 4.72
N VAL A 36 -0.55 -2.48 6.02
CA VAL A 36 -0.41 -1.14 6.59
C VAL A 36 0.84 -1.11 7.45
N SER A 37 1.61 -0.03 7.34
CA SER A 37 2.74 0.24 8.21
C SER A 37 2.91 1.74 8.42
N ASN A 38 3.15 2.15 9.66
CA ASN A 38 3.31 3.56 10.04
C ASN A 38 2.23 4.51 9.50
N GLY A 39 0.96 4.06 9.51
CA GLY A 39 -0.18 4.85 9.05
C GLY A 39 -0.38 4.87 7.53
N ALA A 40 0.52 4.28 6.74
CA ALA A 40 0.42 4.18 5.30
C ALA A 40 0.02 2.76 4.86
N GLN A 41 -0.81 2.66 3.83
CA GLN A 41 -1.06 1.42 3.13
C GLN A 41 0.11 1.13 2.18
N TYR A 42 0.35 -0.14 1.87
CA TYR A 42 1.27 -0.54 0.82
C TYR A 42 0.76 -1.72 0.00
N ALA A 43 1.24 -1.81 -1.23
CA ALA A 43 1.06 -2.96 -2.11
C ALA A 43 2.38 -3.34 -2.79
N MET A 44 2.59 -4.64 -2.98
CA MET A 44 3.74 -5.21 -3.66
C MET A 44 3.28 -6.30 -4.61
N PHE A 45 3.86 -6.34 -5.80
CA PHE A 45 3.51 -7.27 -6.87
C PHE A 45 4.81 -7.89 -7.40
N VAL A 46 4.87 -9.22 -7.39
CA VAL A 46 6.06 -9.97 -7.83
C VAL A 46 5.66 -10.96 -8.91
N PRO A 47 6.24 -10.88 -10.13
CA PRO A 47 5.95 -11.83 -11.19
C PRO A 47 6.65 -13.17 -10.94
N ALA A 48 6.13 -14.27 -11.49
CA ALA A 48 6.72 -15.60 -11.31
C ALA A 48 8.20 -15.65 -11.75
N ALA A 49 8.52 -14.99 -12.86
CA ALA A 49 9.87 -14.87 -13.40
C ALA A 49 10.53 -13.53 -12.98
N TRP A 50 10.57 -13.26 -11.67
CA TRP A 50 11.20 -12.05 -11.15
C TRP A 50 12.70 -12.00 -11.48
N ASN A 51 13.12 -10.93 -12.16
CA ASN A 51 14.50 -10.74 -12.61
C ASN A 51 15.40 -10.08 -11.53
N GLY A 52 14.91 -10.02 -10.29
CA GLY A 52 15.61 -9.42 -9.16
C GLY A 52 15.56 -7.89 -9.11
N ARG A 53 14.89 -7.22 -10.04
CA ARG A 53 14.77 -5.75 -10.06
C ARG A 53 13.44 -5.30 -9.45
N LEU A 54 13.48 -4.29 -8.61
CA LEU A 54 12.33 -3.70 -7.93
C LEU A 54 12.14 -2.26 -8.40
N VAL A 55 10.90 -1.88 -8.73
CA VAL A 55 10.49 -0.49 -8.91
C VAL A 55 9.62 -0.09 -7.73
N LEU A 56 10.05 0.93 -6.99
CA LEU A 56 9.26 1.60 -5.97
C LEU A 56 8.61 2.83 -6.61
N TRP A 57 7.28 2.90 -6.56
CA TRP A 57 6.54 4.05 -7.04
C TRP A 57 6.12 4.95 -5.87
N ALA A 58 6.59 6.20 -5.92
CA ALA A 58 6.35 7.26 -4.95
C ALA A 58 5.36 8.24 -5.59
N HIS A 59 4.10 8.27 -5.14
CA HIS A 59 3.11 9.15 -5.77
C HIS A 59 3.42 10.64 -5.52
N GLY A 60 2.93 11.48 -6.43
CA GLY A 60 3.00 12.92 -6.31
C GLY A 60 1.93 13.51 -5.37
N PHE A 61 1.58 14.77 -5.60
CA PHE A 61 0.55 15.46 -4.84
C PHE A 61 -0.81 14.77 -4.97
N VAL A 62 -1.46 14.55 -3.84
CA VAL A 62 -2.86 14.11 -3.73
C VAL A 62 -3.61 15.17 -2.93
N ASP A 63 -4.87 15.46 -3.27
CA ASP A 63 -5.69 16.42 -2.52
C ASP A 63 -5.68 16.08 -1.01
N PRO A 64 -5.28 17.01 -0.12
CA PRO A 64 -5.29 16.79 1.33
C PRO A 64 -6.65 16.35 1.90
N ALA A 65 -7.75 16.68 1.22
CA ALA A 65 -9.11 16.28 1.62
C ALA A 65 -9.52 14.90 1.09
N ALA A 66 -8.76 14.31 0.15
CA ALA A 66 -9.01 12.97 -0.34
C ALA A 66 -8.69 11.92 0.75
N PRO A 67 -9.36 10.76 0.72
CA PRO A 67 -8.99 9.65 1.61
C PRO A 67 -7.59 9.12 1.30
N ILE A 68 -6.90 8.66 2.35
CA ILE A 68 -5.65 7.90 2.19
C ILE A 68 -5.97 6.57 1.54
N ALA A 69 -5.50 6.39 0.31
CA ALA A 69 -5.66 5.15 -0.44
C ALA A 69 -4.46 4.91 -1.35
N LEU A 70 -4.23 3.65 -1.71
CA LEU A 70 -3.16 3.28 -2.62
C LEU A 70 -3.32 3.98 -3.98
N PRO A 71 -2.22 4.40 -4.62
CA PRO A 71 -2.27 5.21 -5.83
C PRO A 71 -2.93 4.52 -7.04
N ASP A 72 -3.05 3.19 -7.03
CA ASP A 72 -3.78 2.43 -8.04
C ASP A 72 -5.28 2.28 -7.76
N ALA A 73 -5.71 2.60 -6.54
CA ALA A 73 -7.10 2.64 -6.11
C ALA A 73 -7.65 4.07 -5.98
N GLN A 74 -6.80 5.08 -6.18
CA GLN A 74 -7.21 6.48 -6.27
C GLN A 74 -8.07 6.70 -7.53
N PRO A 75 -8.90 7.76 -7.58
CA PRO A 75 -9.71 8.04 -8.74
C PRO A 75 -8.84 8.23 -10.01
N PRO A 76 -9.39 7.98 -11.21
CA PRO A 76 -8.61 7.95 -12.45
C PRO A 76 -7.90 9.26 -12.83
N ASP A 77 -8.17 10.37 -12.15
CA ASP A 77 -7.51 11.65 -12.34
C ASP A 77 -6.16 11.76 -11.57
N VAL A 78 -5.91 10.90 -10.58
CA VAL A 78 -4.69 10.92 -9.78
C VAL A 78 -3.53 10.18 -10.48
N ALA A 79 -3.78 9.00 -11.07
CA ALA A 79 -2.76 8.25 -11.82
C ALA A 79 -3.36 7.10 -12.68
N PRO A 80 -4.11 7.40 -13.77
CA PRO A 80 -4.80 6.36 -14.56
C PRO A 80 -3.84 5.39 -15.24
N TRP A 81 -2.60 5.82 -15.46
CA TRP A 81 -1.55 5.05 -16.11
C TRP A 81 -0.75 4.16 -15.15
N LEU A 82 -0.92 4.28 -13.81
CA LEU A 82 -0.08 3.54 -12.87
C LEU A 82 -0.33 2.02 -12.96
N VAL A 83 -1.59 1.61 -13.09
CA VAL A 83 -1.94 0.20 -13.30
C VAL A 83 -1.28 -0.31 -14.59
N GLU A 84 -1.37 0.44 -15.69
CA GLU A 84 -0.74 0.06 -16.96
C GLU A 84 0.80 -0.04 -16.84
N LEU A 85 1.43 0.92 -16.17
CA LEU A 85 2.86 0.90 -15.90
C LEU A 85 3.24 -0.33 -15.08
N ARG A 86 2.50 -0.62 -14.00
CA ARG A 86 2.70 -1.80 -13.16
C ARG A 86 2.64 -3.07 -14.00
N GLU A 87 1.60 -3.23 -14.82
CA GLU A 87 1.44 -4.43 -15.67
C GLU A 87 2.59 -4.59 -16.67
N ARG A 88 3.02 -3.50 -17.31
CA ARG A 88 4.15 -3.53 -18.25
C ARG A 88 5.47 -3.91 -17.57
N LEU A 89 5.71 -3.41 -16.36
CA LEU A 89 6.90 -3.73 -15.57
C LEU A 89 6.90 -5.18 -15.09
N LEU A 90 5.76 -5.67 -14.60
CA LEU A 90 5.58 -7.07 -14.19
C LEU A 90 5.79 -8.03 -15.36
N ALA A 91 5.22 -7.72 -16.53
CA ALA A 91 5.42 -8.50 -17.75
C ALA A 91 6.90 -8.51 -18.21
N ALA A 92 7.66 -7.46 -17.91
CA ALA A 92 9.10 -7.40 -18.14
C ALA A 92 9.94 -8.05 -17.02
N GLY A 93 9.30 -8.67 -16.03
CA GLY A 93 9.93 -9.39 -14.92
C GLY A 93 10.38 -8.52 -13.76
N TYR A 94 10.00 -7.25 -13.70
CA TYR A 94 10.27 -6.38 -12.54
C TYR A 94 9.24 -6.64 -11.46
N ALA A 95 9.63 -6.60 -10.19
CA ALA A 95 8.68 -6.41 -9.10
C ALA A 95 8.31 -4.92 -8.99
N VAL A 96 7.10 -4.62 -8.55
CA VAL A 96 6.60 -3.25 -8.36
C VAL A 96 5.99 -3.13 -6.98
N ALA A 97 6.26 -2.03 -6.27
CA ALA A 97 5.61 -1.73 -5.01
C ALA A 97 5.32 -0.23 -4.88
N TYR A 98 4.24 0.11 -4.18
CA TYR A 98 3.89 1.49 -3.84
C TYR A 98 3.22 1.60 -2.47
N SER A 99 3.27 2.80 -1.91
CA SER A 99 2.59 3.18 -0.67
C SER A 99 1.56 4.27 -0.93
N SER A 100 0.54 4.37 -0.09
CA SER A 100 -0.42 5.49 -0.08
C SER A 100 0.12 6.77 0.57
N TYR A 101 1.32 6.70 1.16
CA TYR A 101 1.78 7.61 2.21
C TYR A 101 0.83 7.60 3.44
N ALA A 102 1.28 8.16 4.56
CA ALA A 102 0.46 8.31 5.76
C ALA A 102 -0.38 9.60 5.72
N GLU A 103 -0.01 10.54 4.86
CA GLU A 103 -0.71 11.82 4.66
C GLU A 103 -0.75 12.22 3.18
N ASN A 104 -1.81 12.94 2.80
CA ASN A 104 -1.97 13.54 1.48
C ASN A 104 -1.45 14.99 1.45
N GLY A 105 -1.39 15.59 0.26
CA GLY A 105 -0.91 16.95 0.03
C GLY A 105 0.55 17.00 -0.41
N TRP A 106 1.25 18.04 0.03
CA TRP A 106 2.70 18.20 -0.19
C TRP A 106 3.49 17.39 0.85
N ALA A 107 3.35 16.07 0.78
CA ALA A 107 3.84 15.11 1.77
C ALA A 107 5.27 14.61 1.49
N VAL A 108 6.19 15.49 1.09
CA VAL A 108 7.53 15.08 0.61
C VAL A 108 8.33 14.29 1.64
N LYS A 109 8.29 14.73 2.91
CA LYS A 109 8.99 14.05 4.00
C LYS A 109 8.39 12.65 4.21
N ASP A 110 7.08 12.57 4.37
CA ASP A 110 6.38 11.30 4.58
C ASP A 110 6.61 10.34 3.41
N GLY A 111 6.52 10.84 2.17
CA GLY A 111 6.74 10.04 0.98
C GLY A 111 8.13 9.42 0.91
N ALA A 112 9.18 10.16 1.31
CA ALA A 112 10.53 9.63 1.39
C ALA A 112 10.64 8.53 2.47
N GLU A 113 10.08 8.76 3.66
CA GLU A 113 10.12 7.78 4.75
C GLU A 113 9.34 6.50 4.43
N ARG A 114 8.12 6.62 3.90
CA ARG A 114 7.27 5.47 3.54
C ARG A 114 7.83 4.70 2.36
N THR A 115 8.45 5.36 1.38
CA THR A 115 9.14 4.67 0.27
C THR A 115 10.37 3.90 0.76
N HIS A 116 11.17 4.47 1.68
CA HIS A 116 12.30 3.77 2.28
C HIS A 116 11.85 2.57 3.11
N GLU A 117 10.81 2.74 3.92
CA GLU A 117 10.21 1.67 4.70
C GLU A 117 9.67 0.54 3.81
N LEU A 118 8.99 0.89 2.71
CA LEU A 118 8.48 -0.06 1.74
C LEU A 118 9.58 -0.92 1.13
N GLN A 119 10.76 -0.35 0.85
CA GLN A 119 11.94 -1.12 0.43
C GLN A 119 12.33 -2.17 1.48
N GLY A 120 12.33 -1.80 2.77
CA GLY A 120 12.63 -2.69 3.88
C GLY A 120 11.61 -3.83 4.01
N LEU A 121 10.31 -3.49 3.91
CA LEU A 121 9.21 -4.45 3.92
C LEU A 121 9.30 -5.42 2.73
N PHE A 122 9.59 -4.93 1.53
CA PHE A 122 9.78 -5.78 0.36
C PHE A 122 10.92 -6.78 0.59
N ARG A 123 12.07 -6.29 1.11
CA ARG A 123 13.25 -7.13 1.37
C ARG A 123 12.99 -8.22 2.40
N SER A 124 12.20 -7.93 3.44
CA SER A 124 11.88 -8.92 4.48
C SER A 124 10.94 -10.01 3.97
N ARG A 125 10.08 -9.70 2.98
CA ARG A 125 9.10 -10.65 2.43
C ARG A 125 9.62 -11.46 1.25
N PHE A 126 10.34 -10.83 0.33
CA PHE A 126 10.73 -11.44 -0.95
C PHE A 126 12.24 -11.62 -1.14
N GLY A 127 13.06 -11.14 -0.19
CA GLY A 127 14.51 -11.14 -0.30
C GLY A 127 15.06 -9.87 -0.96
N ILE A 128 16.38 -9.80 -1.09
CA ILE A 128 17.10 -8.58 -1.49
C ILE A 128 17.09 -8.43 -3.03
N PRO A 129 16.51 -7.33 -3.59
CA PRO A 129 16.62 -7.03 -5.01
C PRO A 129 18.07 -6.79 -5.42
N THR A 130 18.44 -7.16 -6.65
CA THR A 130 19.74 -6.83 -7.23
C THR A 130 19.84 -5.34 -7.59
N HIS A 131 18.72 -4.74 -8.00
CA HIS A 131 18.60 -3.31 -8.28
C HIS A 131 17.25 -2.79 -7.79
N VAL A 132 17.25 -1.56 -7.27
CA VAL A 132 16.04 -0.84 -6.88
C VAL A 132 16.00 0.48 -7.63
N TYR A 133 14.89 0.73 -8.31
CA TYR A 133 14.56 1.98 -8.96
C TYR A 133 13.46 2.68 -8.15
N VAL A 134 13.52 4.00 -8.10
CA VAL A 134 12.44 4.82 -7.53
C VAL A 134 11.94 5.75 -8.64
N GLY A 135 10.62 5.79 -8.84
CA GLY A 135 9.95 6.69 -9.77
C GLY A 135 8.77 7.38 -9.10
N GLY A 136 8.43 8.58 -9.57
CA GLY A 136 7.37 9.42 -9.00
C GLY A 136 7.14 10.67 -9.84
#